data_AF-A0A2E5EAA3-F1
#
_entry.id   AF-A0A2E5EAA3-F1
#
_cell.length_a   1.000
_cell.length_b   1.000
_cell.length_c   1.000
_cell.angle_alpha   90.00
_cell.angle_beta   90.00
_cell.angle_gamma   90.00
#
_symmetry.space_group_name_H-M   'P 1'
#
loop_
_entity.id
_entity.type
_entity.pdbx_description
1 polymer ?
#
loop_
_entity_poly.entity_id
_entity_poly.type
_entity_poly.pdbx_seq_one_letter_code
_entity_poly.pdbx_strand_id
1 'polypeptide(L)'
;MLKRAVAGLAVTGLCVAATSQLDLSPKVDATTSADQTQRSMDRSGADEVLTTFRLATGLSRPVFVTHDGVNPDWIYVVEQRSGSTGRIKILDRTNGSVISTFLSVSNVNTGSEQGLLGMCFDPDYENNGYFYVNYTRSNTTYITRYSRSQNPQTADSSSATVVYSYAQPYSNHNAGWIGFGPDDYLYISMGDGGSGGDPGNRAQNLSNDLGKMLRIDVSSLPYAIPSTNPFGDEVWAYGLRNVWRAAFDRATGDLWMADVGQNAWEEIDVQPASSTGGENWGWRCYEGDNSYNTSGCDSSSTMEFPIWEYSHGGSPFRCSITGGYVYRGASLPWLDGTYFFADYCSNQIWSLRYDGFNVSDYQDRTNELTPNAGAIGAISSFGEDYYGELYICDLNGEIFKILADAPTGACCFNEACIPDQTAATCSNVGGVYQGDNVVCAEVNCATPPSNDDCSSAALAEEGNTNYDTDNATDSGISETCTTFGPDVWFKFTPLYDGTMLGSVTGTLFDPAVAMYVQSCPGGDFEAVVCDQDSFIYTVEESKDYYIRIGNSDDDTGFGQLSISVIPSQEDCPGDCDGDGQRDVNDLLSMLADFDNESDCDISGDGIISVDDILDFLSNFNVPCE
;
A
#
# COMPACT_ATOMS: atom_id res chain seq x y z
N MET A 1 31.72 37.57 30.40
CA MET A 1 32.93 38.25 29.85
C MET A 1 33.08 37.73 28.43
N LEU A 2 32.99 38.46 27.32
CA LEU A 2 33.52 39.78 26.96
C LEU A 2 32.53 40.50 26.02
N LYS A 3 32.46 41.83 26.16
CA LYS A 3 31.55 42.82 25.56
C LYS A 3 31.62 42.91 24.02
N ARG A 4 30.51 43.30 23.38
CA ARG A 4 30.41 44.56 22.61
C ARG A 4 28.97 45.06 22.52
N ALA A 5 28.79 46.31 22.93
CA ALA A 5 27.56 47.08 22.93
C ALA A 5 27.65 48.18 21.87
N VAL A 6 26.51 48.60 21.32
CA VAL A 6 26.34 49.92 20.68
C VAL A 6 25.04 50.53 21.22
N ALA A 7 25.18 51.75 21.75
CA ALA A 7 24.14 52.66 22.24
C ALA A 7 23.18 53.07 21.11
N GLY A 8 21.90 53.42 21.30
CA GLY A 8 21.27 54.14 22.39
C GLY A 8 20.83 55.51 21.87
N LEU A 9 19.53 55.73 21.69
CA LEU A 9 18.92 57.07 21.61
C LEU A 9 17.53 57.01 22.24
N ALA A 10 17.35 57.74 23.33
CA ALA A 10 16.07 57.99 23.98
C ALA A 10 15.68 59.45 23.73
N VAL A 11 14.43 59.69 23.35
CA VAL A 11 13.77 61.00 23.44
C VAL A 11 12.47 60.80 24.20
N THR A 12 12.33 61.58 25.25
CA THR A 12 11.19 61.70 26.16
C THR A 12 10.09 62.59 25.58
N GLY A 13 8.82 62.30 25.92
CA GLY A 13 7.82 63.35 26.11
C GLY A 13 6.41 63.14 25.57
N LEU A 14 5.50 62.93 26.54
CA LEU A 14 4.11 63.43 26.64
C LEU A 14 2.96 62.77 25.87
N CYS A 15 2.04 62.22 26.68
CA CYS A 15 0.67 61.88 26.34
C CYS A 15 -0.19 63.10 25.98
N VAL A 16 -0.99 62.99 24.93
CA VAL A 16 -2.33 63.62 24.82
C VAL A 16 -3.24 62.61 24.10
N ALA A 17 -4.39 62.32 24.70
CA ALA A 17 -5.42 61.45 24.15
C ALA A 17 -6.19 62.13 23.00
N ALA A 18 -6.43 61.40 21.91
CA ALA A 18 -7.55 61.62 21.01
C ALA A 18 -7.84 60.34 20.21
N THR A 19 -9.12 59.97 20.19
CA THR A 19 -9.75 58.82 19.55
C THR A 19 -9.69 58.86 18.02
N SER A 20 -9.30 57.75 17.38
CA SER A 20 -9.84 57.32 16.07
C SER A 20 -9.37 55.91 15.74
N GLN A 21 -10.33 55.01 15.45
CA GLN A 21 -10.12 53.70 14.83
C GLN A 21 -9.31 53.85 13.54
N LEU A 22 -8.29 53.01 13.35
CA LEU A 22 -7.72 52.69 12.04
C LEU A 22 -7.07 51.29 12.12
N ASP A 23 -7.67 50.37 11.40
CA ASP A 23 -7.15 49.05 11.03
C ASP A 23 -5.78 49.17 10.37
N LEU A 24 -4.79 48.42 10.87
CA LEU A 24 -3.54 48.15 10.16
C LEU A 24 -3.06 46.72 10.47
N SER A 25 -3.45 45.78 9.60
CA SER A 25 -2.74 44.51 9.40
C SER A 25 -1.39 44.77 8.72
N PRO A 26 -0.29 44.08 9.08
CA PRO A 26 0.89 44.03 8.23
C PRO A 26 0.74 42.93 7.18
N LYS A 27 0.79 43.31 5.90
CA LYS A 27 1.01 42.42 4.77
C LYS A 27 2.37 41.76 4.90
N VAL A 28 2.41 40.44 4.95
CA VAL A 28 3.60 39.62 4.65
C VAL A 28 3.36 38.95 3.30
N ASP A 29 4.38 38.99 2.45
CA ASP A 29 4.37 38.63 1.05
C ASP A 29 3.89 37.18 0.79
N ALA A 30 2.86 37.08 -0.04
CA ALA A 30 2.30 35.84 -0.54
C ALA A 30 3.10 35.36 -1.77
N THR A 31 4.14 34.57 -1.54
CA THR A 31 4.75 33.72 -2.58
C THR A 31 5.21 32.38 -1.99
N THR A 32 4.25 31.58 -1.48
CA THR A 32 4.39 30.11 -1.31
C THR A 32 3.04 29.37 -1.24
N SER A 33 1.88 30.00 -1.47
CA SER A 33 0.57 29.32 -1.34
C SER A 33 0.08 28.56 -2.59
N ALA A 34 0.90 28.45 -3.63
CA ALA A 34 0.54 27.73 -4.86
C ALA A 34 0.78 26.21 -4.78
N ASP A 35 1.59 25.74 -3.82
CA ASP A 35 1.95 24.31 -3.69
C ASP A 35 1.02 23.55 -2.72
N GLN A 36 0.25 24.25 -1.88
CA GLN A 36 -0.70 23.62 -0.96
C GLN A 36 -2.16 23.64 -1.46
N THR A 37 -2.47 24.44 -2.47
CA THR A 37 -3.81 24.48 -3.08
C THR A 37 -3.95 23.51 -4.27
N GLN A 38 -2.85 22.93 -4.77
CA GLN A 38 -2.89 21.83 -5.75
C GLN A 38 -3.03 20.43 -5.14
N ARG A 39 -2.93 20.27 -3.80
CA ARG A 39 -3.17 18.98 -3.12
C ARG A 39 -4.62 18.74 -2.68
N SER A 40 -5.53 19.68 -2.91
CA SER A 40 -6.95 19.54 -2.51
C SER A 40 -7.93 19.43 -3.69
N MET A 41 -7.44 19.19 -4.91
CA MET A 41 -8.26 18.94 -6.09
C MET A 41 -7.75 17.72 -6.87
N ASP A 42 -7.66 16.59 -6.18
CA ASP A 42 -7.76 15.26 -6.78
C ASP A 42 -8.30 14.28 -5.74
N ARG A 43 -9.61 14.39 -5.44
CA ARG A 43 -10.31 13.41 -4.60
C ARG A 43 -11.59 12.99 -5.30
N SER A 44 -11.40 12.29 -6.41
CA SER A 44 -12.39 11.41 -7.00
C SER A 44 -11.73 10.06 -7.25
N GLY A 45 -11.93 9.10 -6.34
CA GLY A 45 -11.59 7.69 -6.55
C GLY A 45 -10.79 7.06 -5.40
N ALA A 46 -11.47 6.23 -4.59
CA ALA A 46 -10.96 5.31 -3.57
C ALA A 46 -10.16 5.90 -2.38
N ASP A 47 -10.82 6.07 -1.23
CA ASP A 47 -10.12 5.75 0.03
C ASP A 47 -9.75 4.26 -0.07
N GLU A 48 -8.45 3.94 -0.14
CA GLU A 48 -7.99 2.56 -0.19
C GLU A 48 -8.40 1.83 1.10
N VAL A 49 -9.01 0.66 0.95
CA VAL A 49 -9.53 -0.16 2.05
C VAL A 49 -8.36 -0.62 2.92
N LEU A 50 -8.51 -0.58 4.24
CA LEU A 50 -7.50 -1.08 5.17
C LEU A 50 -7.67 -2.59 5.42
N THR A 51 -6.59 -3.24 5.79
CA THR A 51 -6.59 -4.61 6.33
C THR A 51 -5.60 -4.71 7.49
N THR A 52 -5.56 -5.86 8.16
CA THR A 52 -4.51 -6.17 9.13
C THR A 52 -3.81 -7.49 8.86
N PHE A 53 -2.50 -7.48 9.06
CA PHE A 53 -1.65 -8.67 9.01
C PHE A 53 -1.24 -9.07 10.43
N ARG A 54 -1.53 -10.31 10.83
CA ARG A 54 -1.03 -10.84 12.10
C ARG A 54 0.48 -11.06 12.01
N LEU A 55 1.23 -10.13 12.58
CA LEU A 55 2.68 -10.15 12.59
C LEU A 55 3.20 -11.22 13.55
N ALA A 56 2.70 -11.26 14.78
CA ALA A 56 3.21 -12.15 15.82
C ALA A 56 2.09 -12.73 16.69
N THR A 57 2.37 -13.86 17.32
CA THR A 57 1.48 -14.56 18.25
C THR A 57 2.30 -15.25 19.35
N GLY A 58 1.64 -15.68 20.43
CA GLY A 58 2.29 -16.39 21.54
C GLY A 58 3.03 -15.49 22.54
N LEU A 59 2.78 -14.18 22.50
CA LEU A 59 3.32 -13.22 23.47
C LEU A 59 2.54 -13.27 24.78
N SER A 60 3.18 -12.84 25.87
CA SER A 60 2.58 -12.84 27.21
C SER A 60 1.98 -11.47 27.56
N ARG A 61 0.68 -11.29 27.25
CA ARG A 61 -0.06 -10.07 27.58
C ARG A 61 0.64 -8.79 27.12
N PRO A 62 0.87 -8.62 25.81
CA PRO A 62 1.53 -7.43 25.32
C PRO A 62 0.64 -6.21 25.59
N VAL A 63 1.26 -5.11 26.00
CA VAL A 63 0.59 -3.85 26.37
C VAL A 63 1.20 -2.64 25.69
N PHE A 64 2.28 -2.81 24.93
CA PHE A 64 2.85 -1.71 24.17
C PHE A 64 3.79 -2.21 23.05
N VAL A 65 3.81 -1.49 21.93
CA VAL A 65 4.73 -1.67 20.80
C VAL A 65 5.40 -0.33 20.51
N THR A 66 6.72 -0.33 20.30
CA THR A 66 7.47 0.88 19.94
C THR A 66 8.76 0.53 19.17
N HIS A 67 9.54 1.54 18.79
CA HIS A 67 10.85 1.41 18.15
C HIS A 67 11.93 2.12 18.96
N ASP A 68 13.20 1.81 18.69
CA ASP A 68 14.33 2.45 19.38
C ASP A 68 14.84 3.72 18.69
N GLY A 69 14.32 4.02 17.50
CA GLY A 69 14.73 5.19 16.71
C GLY A 69 16.09 5.02 16.03
N VAL A 70 16.67 3.81 16.06
CA VAL A 70 18.00 3.51 15.53
C VAL A 70 17.94 2.34 14.57
N ASN A 71 17.36 1.21 14.98
CA ASN A 71 17.25 0.02 14.15
C ASN A 71 15.88 0.01 13.45
N PRO A 72 15.83 0.20 12.12
CA PRO A 72 14.56 0.22 11.43
C PRO A 72 13.86 -1.14 11.46
N ASP A 73 14.58 -2.26 11.54
CA ASP A 73 14.01 -3.60 11.37
C ASP A 73 13.41 -4.19 12.65
N TRP A 74 13.53 -3.49 13.77
CA TRP A 74 13.10 -3.98 15.08
C TRP A 74 11.90 -3.22 15.60
N ILE A 75 10.97 -3.98 16.19
CA ILE A 75 9.97 -3.45 17.11
C ILE A 75 10.20 -4.04 18.50
N TYR A 76 9.90 -3.23 19.52
CA TYR A 76 9.98 -3.58 20.92
C TYR A 76 8.58 -3.77 21.47
N VAL A 77 8.32 -4.95 22.03
CA VAL A 77 7.01 -5.28 22.61
C VAL A 77 7.12 -5.43 24.11
N VAL A 78 6.34 -4.66 24.85
CA VAL A 78 6.23 -4.76 26.31
C VAL A 78 5.20 -5.82 26.67
N GLU A 79 5.65 -6.91 27.27
CA GLU A 79 4.82 -7.96 27.88
C GLU A 79 4.54 -7.59 29.34
N GLN A 80 3.26 -7.39 29.68
CA GLN A 80 2.84 -6.95 31.00
C GLN A 80 3.39 -7.87 32.09
N ARG A 81 3.25 -9.19 31.87
CA ARG A 81 3.79 -10.24 32.72
C ARG A 81 3.59 -11.66 32.17
N SER A 82 4.53 -12.52 32.52
CA SER A 82 4.37 -13.98 32.61
C SER A 82 4.64 -14.38 34.06
N GLY A 83 3.61 -14.73 34.81
CA GLY A 83 3.70 -14.86 36.27
C GLY A 83 3.91 -13.49 36.94
N SER A 84 5.02 -13.32 37.66
CA SER A 84 5.44 -12.05 38.27
C SER A 84 6.63 -11.40 37.55
N THR A 85 6.88 -11.75 36.29
CA THR A 85 7.97 -11.18 35.49
C THR A 85 7.41 -10.46 34.26
N GLY A 86 7.60 -9.14 34.20
CA GLY A 86 7.39 -8.34 32.98
C GLY A 86 8.58 -8.47 32.05
N ARG A 87 8.37 -8.36 30.74
CA ARG A 87 9.45 -8.51 29.74
C ARG A 87 9.32 -7.49 28.62
N ILE A 88 10.45 -7.17 28.01
CA ILE A 88 10.49 -6.46 26.73
C ILE A 88 11.08 -7.42 25.70
N LYS A 89 10.36 -7.65 24.61
CA LYS A 89 10.78 -8.51 23.49
C LYS A 89 11.24 -7.64 22.32
N ILE A 90 12.24 -8.10 21.59
CA ILE A 90 12.57 -7.57 20.27
C ILE A 90 12.00 -8.53 19.24
N LEU A 91 11.20 -8.02 18.31
CA LEU A 91 10.69 -8.76 17.18
C LEU A 91 11.25 -8.18 15.89
N ASP A 92 11.49 -9.05 14.92
CA ASP A 92 11.71 -8.66 13.53
C ASP A 92 10.40 -8.08 12.98
N ARG A 93 10.44 -6.84 12.52
CA ARG A 93 9.26 -6.14 12.02
C ARG A 93 8.67 -6.78 10.75
N THR A 94 9.50 -7.40 9.92
CA THR A 94 9.11 -7.92 8.60
C THR A 94 8.38 -9.25 8.69
N ASN A 95 8.79 -10.11 9.62
CA ASN A 95 8.27 -11.47 9.73
C ASN A 95 7.72 -11.83 11.13
N GLY A 96 7.87 -10.93 12.11
CA GLY A 96 7.33 -11.08 13.47
C GLY A 96 8.08 -12.05 14.37
N SER A 97 9.19 -12.61 13.91
CA SER A 97 9.99 -13.55 14.71
C SER A 97 10.56 -12.86 15.93
N VAL A 98 10.44 -13.50 17.10
CA VAL A 98 11.07 -13.01 18.33
C VAL A 98 12.59 -13.18 18.20
N ILE A 99 13.31 -12.07 18.15
CA ILE A 99 14.78 -12.01 18.08
C ILE A 99 15.36 -12.31 19.47
N SER A 100 14.86 -11.62 20.51
CA SER A 100 15.39 -11.76 21.87
C SER A 100 14.38 -11.32 22.93
N THR A 101 14.72 -11.61 24.19
CA THR A 101 14.16 -10.88 25.33
C THR A 101 15.15 -9.77 25.70
N PHE A 102 14.80 -8.51 25.41
CA PHE A 102 15.64 -7.35 25.65
C PHE A 102 15.85 -7.11 27.15
N LEU A 103 14.76 -7.10 27.93
CA LEU A 103 14.79 -6.90 29.38
C LEU A 103 13.80 -7.84 30.07
N SER A 104 14.11 -8.25 31.30
CA SER A 104 13.18 -8.91 32.21
C SER A 104 13.16 -8.18 33.55
N VAL A 105 11.95 -7.85 34.03
CA VAL A 105 11.72 -7.17 35.31
C VAL A 105 10.96 -8.13 36.22
N SER A 106 11.66 -8.70 37.20
CA SER A 106 11.07 -9.66 38.16
C SER A 106 10.23 -8.97 39.23
N ASN A 107 9.39 -9.74 39.93
CA ASN A 107 8.58 -9.28 41.05
C ASN A 107 7.71 -8.06 40.72
N VAL A 108 7.15 -7.99 39.51
CA VAL A 108 6.11 -6.99 39.23
C VAL A 108 4.81 -7.42 39.93
N ASN A 109 3.98 -6.43 40.29
CA ASN A 109 2.63 -6.70 40.77
C ASN A 109 1.80 -7.44 39.70
N THR A 110 0.75 -8.12 40.16
CA THR A 110 -0.06 -9.06 39.37
C THR A 110 -1.55 -8.73 39.36
N GLY A 111 -1.92 -7.50 39.74
CA GLY A 111 -3.26 -6.95 39.55
C GLY A 111 -3.64 -6.75 38.08
N SER A 112 -4.83 -6.21 37.83
CA SER A 112 -5.38 -6.05 36.47
C SER A 112 -4.54 -5.11 35.62
N GLU A 113 -4.37 -3.87 36.10
CA GLU A 113 -3.63 -2.79 35.44
C GLU A 113 -2.20 -2.67 35.97
N GLN A 114 -1.75 -3.69 36.70
CA GLN A 114 -0.43 -3.75 37.30
C GLN A 114 0.49 -4.67 36.48
N GLY A 115 1.77 -4.34 36.45
CA GLY A 115 2.79 -5.12 35.78
C GLY A 115 3.93 -4.22 35.30
N LEU A 116 4.57 -4.62 34.21
CA LEU A 116 5.35 -3.73 33.34
C LEU A 116 4.39 -3.08 32.35
N LEU A 117 4.34 -1.75 32.25
CA LEU A 117 3.24 -1.04 31.59
C LEU A 117 3.72 -0.16 30.44
N GLY A 118 4.81 0.58 30.64
CA GLY A 118 5.35 1.50 29.65
C GLY A 118 6.85 1.38 29.48
N MET A 119 7.32 1.84 28.32
CA MET A 119 8.75 2.06 28.06
C MET A 119 8.91 3.26 27.13
N CYS A 120 10.08 3.88 27.14
CA CYS A 120 10.52 4.76 26.06
C CYS A 120 12.04 4.72 25.96
N PHE A 121 12.56 4.98 24.78
CA PHE A 121 13.99 5.16 24.57
C PHE A 121 14.34 6.63 24.80
N ASP A 122 15.55 6.85 25.33
CA ASP A 122 16.11 8.21 25.42
C ASP A 122 16.27 8.79 24.00
N PRO A 123 16.02 10.08 23.75
CA PRO A 123 16.18 10.68 22.42
C PRO A 123 17.60 10.50 21.85
N ASP A 124 18.61 10.37 22.72
CA ASP A 124 20.01 10.12 22.36
C ASP A 124 20.41 8.63 22.50
N TYR A 125 19.44 7.70 22.40
CA TYR A 125 19.65 6.26 22.59
C TYR A 125 20.75 5.67 21.68
N GLU A 126 20.92 6.20 20.46
CA GLU A 126 22.00 5.77 19.56
C GLU A 126 23.37 5.89 20.23
N ASN A 127 23.59 6.98 20.97
CA ASN A 127 24.88 7.30 21.59
C ASN A 127 24.97 6.83 23.03
N ASN A 128 23.91 7.06 23.84
CA ASN A 128 23.94 6.79 25.27
C ASN A 128 23.40 5.40 25.66
N GLY A 129 22.60 4.78 24.79
CA GLY A 129 21.98 3.48 25.03
C GLY A 129 20.97 3.44 26.17
N TYR A 130 20.46 4.58 26.64
CA TYR A 130 19.52 4.67 27.76
C TYR A 130 18.07 4.50 27.33
N PHE A 131 17.30 3.85 28.18
CA PHE A 131 15.85 3.71 28.04
C PHE A 131 15.20 3.63 29.41
N TYR A 132 13.91 3.91 29.47
CA TYR A 132 13.15 4.03 30.71
C TYR A 132 11.98 3.07 30.66
N VAL A 133 11.60 2.54 31.82
CA VAL A 133 10.46 1.64 31.97
C VAL A 133 9.57 2.07 33.12
N ASN A 134 8.27 1.91 32.96
CA ASN A 134 7.25 2.10 33.98
C ASN A 134 6.72 0.73 34.42
N TYR A 135 6.87 0.38 35.69
CA TYR A 135 6.28 -0.83 36.26
C TYR A 135 5.81 -0.64 37.69
N THR A 136 4.87 -1.49 38.11
CA THR A 136 4.38 -1.55 39.49
C THR A 136 5.05 -2.69 40.26
N ARG A 137 5.56 -2.41 41.47
CA ARG A 137 6.09 -3.40 42.42
C ARG A 137 5.76 -2.97 43.85
N SER A 138 5.33 -3.90 44.69
CA SER A 138 5.00 -3.63 46.09
C SER A 138 4.05 -2.43 46.27
N ASN A 139 3.04 -2.30 45.40
CA ASN A 139 2.07 -1.19 45.39
C ASN A 139 2.74 0.19 45.21
N THR A 140 3.75 0.25 44.35
CA THR A 140 4.46 1.48 43.99
C THR A 140 4.75 1.43 42.50
N THR A 141 4.49 2.53 41.79
CA THR A 141 4.96 2.75 40.43
C THR A 141 6.43 3.14 40.48
N TYR A 142 7.25 2.55 39.62
CA TYR A 142 8.65 2.87 39.43
C TYR A 142 8.88 3.27 37.99
N ILE A 143 9.51 4.43 37.82
CA ILE A 143 10.16 4.83 36.58
C ILE A 143 11.65 4.55 36.76
N THR A 144 12.17 3.62 35.97
CA THR A 144 13.54 3.14 36.11
C THR A 144 14.27 3.28 34.78
N ARG A 145 15.44 3.92 34.81
CA ARG A 145 16.36 3.97 33.68
C ARG A 145 17.22 2.71 33.66
N TYR A 146 17.43 2.19 32.46
CA TYR A 146 18.37 1.12 32.14
C TYR A 146 19.28 1.56 30.99
N SER A 147 20.37 0.83 30.77
CA SER A 147 21.20 0.96 29.57
C SER A 147 21.21 -0.34 28.76
N ARG A 148 21.31 -0.23 27.44
CA ARG A 148 21.61 -1.37 26.56
C ARG A 148 22.97 -1.98 26.93
N SER A 149 23.11 -3.28 26.74
CA SER A 149 24.40 -3.96 26.88
C SER A 149 25.28 -3.71 25.65
N GLN A 150 26.49 -4.28 25.62
CA GLN A 150 27.31 -4.28 24.40
C GLN A 150 26.64 -5.04 23.24
N ASN A 151 25.80 -6.03 23.53
CA ASN A 151 24.92 -6.61 22.54
C ASN A 151 23.65 -5.72 22.43
N PRO A 152 23.38 -5.10 21.27
CA PRO A 152 22.22 -4.22 21.11
C PRO A 152 20.88 -4.95 21.28
N GLN A 153 20.86 -6.28 21.19
CA GLN A 153 19.66 -7.09 21.38
C GLN A 153 19.31 -7.36 22.86
N THR A 154 20.11 -6.89 23.81
CA THR A 154 19.89 -7.12 25.24
C THR A 154 20.22 -5.88 26.08
N ALA A 155 19.44 -5.65 27.14
CA ALA A 155 19.71 -4.64 28.16
C ALA A 155 20.67 -5.16 29.24
N ASP A 156 21.43 -4.26 29.85
CA ASP A 156 22.15 -4.55 31.10
C ASP A 156 21.19 -4.36 32.28
N SER A 157 20.65 -5.46 32.82
CA SER A 157 19.72 -5.42 33.96
C SER A 157 20.35 -4.88 35.24
N SER A 158 21.68 -4.87 35.36
CA SER A 158 22.40 -4.33 36.53
C SER A 158 22.53 -2.80 36.51
N SER A 159 22.28 -2.16 35.36
CA SER A 159 22.30 -0.70 35.20
C SER A 159 21.08 0.03 35.80
N ALA A 160 20.11 -0.73 36.32
CA ALA A 160 18.84 -0.22 36.82
C ALA A 160 19.02 0.94 37.81
N THR A 161 18.51 2.12 37.44
CA THR A 161 18.50 3.32 38.29
C THR A 161 17.09 3.86 38.39
N VAL A 162 16.52 3.84 39.60
CA VAL A 162 15.19 4.43 39.86
C VAL A 162 15.29 5.94 39.70
N VAL A 163 14.53 6.47 38.75
CA VAL A 163 14.41 7.91 38.44
C VAL A 163 13.33 8.50 39.32
N TYR A 164 12.14 7.89 39.31
CA TYR A 164 10.98 8.38 40.03
C TYR A 164 10.17 7.20 40.59
N SER A 165 9.51 7.40 41.72
CA SER A 165 8.61 6.38 42.28
C SER A 165 7.48 7.00 43.07
N TYR A 166 6.28 6.44 42.95
CA TYR A 166 5.10 6.92 43.66
C TYR A 166 4.21 5.77 44.16
N ALA A 167 3.66 5.91 45.36
CA ALA A 167 2.84 4.88 45.98
C ALA A 167 1.47 4.76 45.28
N GLN A 168 1.06 3.53 44.94
CA GLN A 168 -0.22 3.22 44.32
C GLN A 168 -1.20 2.72 45.38
N PRO A 169 -2.29 3.45 45.68
CA PRO A 169 -3.21 3.07 46.74
C PRO A 169 -4.12 1.90 46.35
N TYR A 170 -4.38 1.68 45.06
CA TYR A 170 -5.17 0.56 44.55
C TYR A 170 -4.49 -0.15 43.37
N SER A 171 -5.05 -1.30 42.97
CA SER A 171 -4.54 -2.14 41.87
C SER A 171 -5.07 -1.77 40.48
N ASN A 172 -5.78 -0.65 40.41
CA ASN A 172 -6.36 -0.08 39.20
C ASN A 172 -6.08 1.43 39.17
N HIS A 173 -6.27 2.01 37.99
CA HIS A 173 -5.86 3.35 37.56
C HIS A 173 -4.38 3.62 37.83
N ASN A 174 -3.54 2.68 37.39
CA ASN A 174 -2.10 2.83 37.48
C ASN A 174 -1.51 3.55 36.26
N ALA A 175 -2.33 3.86 35.25
CA ALA A 175 -1.91 4.35 33.94
C ALA A 175 -0.74 3.51 33.40
N GLY A 176 0.32 4.14 32.92
CA GLY A 176 1.55 3.43 32.63
C GLY A 176 2.38 3.98 31.48
N TRP A 177 1.78 4.85 30.65
CA TRP A 177 2.49 5.47 29.55
C TRP A 177 3.59 6.42 30.04
N ILE A 178 4.75 6.34 29.37
CA ILE A 178 5.85 7.28 29.49
C ILE A 178 6.40 7.57 28.09
N GLY A 179 6.86 8.79 27.84
CA GLY A 179 7.42 9.18 26.56
C GLY A 179 8.21 10.48 26.66
N PHE A 180 9.15 10.68 25.73
CA PHE A 180 9.84 11.95 25.60
C PHE A 180 9.03 12.90 24.73
N GLY A 181 8.86 14.14 25.20
CA GLY A 181 8.28 15.21 24.40
C GLY A 181 9.28 15.77 23.38
N PRO A 182 8.80 16.62 22.45
CA PRO A 182 9.67 17.32 21.49
C PRO A 182 10.61 18.34 22.17
N ASP A 183 10.49 18.52 23.48
CA ASP A 183 11.30 19.36 24.36
C ASP A 183 12.36 18.57 25.15
N ASP A 184 12.59 17.29 24.81
CA ASP A 184 13.55 16.37 25.42
C ASP A 184 13.30 16.04 26.90
N TYR A 185 12.13 16.39 27.44
CA TYR A 185 11.74 16.00 28.80
C TYR A 185 10.94 14.70 28.83
N LEU A 186 11.04 13.97 29.94
CA LEU A 186 10.30 12.73 30.14
C LEU A 186 8.91 13.05 30.72
N TYR A 187 7.87 12.66 29.99
CA TYR A 187 6.47 12.76 30.39
C TYR A 187 6.01 11.43 30.99
N ILE A 188 5.26 11.50 32.09
CA ILE A 188 4.79 10.33 32.83
C ILE A 188 3.30 10.49 33.10
N SER A 189 2.50 9.61 32.50
CA SER A 189 1.08 9.51 32.82
C SER A 189 0.87 8.82 34.18
N MET A 190 0.07 9.44 35.03
CA MET A 190 -0.29 8.91 36.34
C MET A 190 -1.80 8.92 36.48
N GLY A 191 -2.41 7.73 36.62
CA GLY A 191 -3.82 7.64 36.97
C GLY A 191 -4.07 8.19 38.38
N ASP A 192 -5.33 8.42 38.72
CA ASP A 192 -5.76 8.90 40.05
C ASP A 192 -5.42 7.89 41.16
N GLY A 193 -4.94 6.70 40.81
CA GLY A 193 -4.52 5.64 41.71
C GLY A 193 -5.65 4.71 42.14
N GLY A 194 -6.84 4.83 41.55
CA GLY A 194 -7.92 3.86 41.63
C GLY A 194 -9.02 4.21 42.62
N SER A 195 -9.94 3.27 42.84
CA SER A 195 -11.27 3.49 43.44
C SER A 195 -12.20 4.35 42.58
N GLY A 196 -13.51 4.19 42.78
CA GLY A 196 -14.51 4.93 42.00
C GLY A 196 -14.62 6.38 42.46
N GLY A 197 -14.62 7.32 41.51
CA GLY A 197 -14.92 8.73 41.75
C GLY A 197 -13.87 9.49 42.56
N ASP A 198 -12.61 9.04 42.53
CA ASP A 198 -11.44 9.63 43.21
C ASP A 198 -11.75 10.19 44.62
N PRO A 199 -12.00 9.31 45.62
CA PRO A 199 -12.46 9.75 46.93
C PRO A 199 -11.45 10.63 47.69
N GLY A 200 -10.17 10.62 47.27
CA GLY A 200 -9.11 11.44 47.86
C GLY A 200 -8.95 12.82 47.22
N ASN A 201 -9.74 13.14 46.18
CA ASN A 201 -9.56 14.35 45.35
C ASN A 201 -8.11 14.51 44.87
N ARG A 202 -7.46 13.40 44.52
CA ARG A 202 -6.06 13.34 44.12
C ARG A 202 -5.85 14.02 42.78
N ALA A 203 -6.74 13.80 41.81
CA ALA A 203 -6.63 14.35 40.46
C ALA A 203 -6.63 15.90 40.46
N GLN A 204 -7.45 16.52 41.33
CA GLN A 204 -7.52 17.98 41.50
C GLN A 204 -6.52 18.54 42.51
N ASN A 205 -5.92 17.71 43.37
CA ASN A 205 -4.94 18.16 44.36
C ASN A 205 -3.54 18.22 43.74
N LEU A 206 -3.01 19.43 43.56
CA LEU A 206 -1.67 19.67 43.02
C LEU A 206 -0.53 19.24 43.96
N SER A 207 -0.80 19.00 45.24
CA SER A 207 0.20 18.42 46.17
C SER A 207 0.29 16.89 46.08
N ASN A 208 -0.29 16.28 45.03
CA ASN A 208 -0.33 14.85 44.80
C ASN A 208 -0.07 14.55 43.30
N ASP A 209 0.73 13.52 43.04
CA ASP A 209 1.18 13.21 41.68
C ASP A 209 0.26 12.22 40.94
N LEU A 210 -0.83 11.77 41.58
CA LEU A 210 -1.86 10.94 40.98
C LEU A 210 -2.90 11.78 40.23
N GLY A 211 -3.38 11.25 39.11
CA GLY A 211 -4.31 11.92 38.20
C GLY A 211 -3.67 13.11 37.50
N LYS A 212 -2.43 12.92 37.04
CA LYS A 212 -1.54 13.93 36.48
C LYS A 212 -0.84 13.44 35.23
N MET A 213 -0.45 14.39 34.38
CA MET A 213 0.69 14.25 33.50
C MET A 213 1.87 14.91 34.22
N LEU A 214 2.92 14.15 34.49
CA LEU A 214 4.17 14.68 35.05
C LEU A 214 5.17 14.95 33.92
N ARG A 215 6.09 15.89 34.14
CA ARG A 215 7.19 16.21 33.22
C ARG A 215 8.47 16.47 34.00
N ILE A 216 9.51 15.67 33.76
CA ILE A 216 10.77 15.72 34.49
C ILE A 216 11.98 15.75 33.56
N ASP A 217 13.08 16.34 34.01
CA ASP A 217 14.38 16.37 33.31
C ASP A 217 15.28 15.25 33.81
N VAL A 218 15.57 14.28 32.94
CA VAL A 218 16.41 13.12 33.26
C VAL A 218 17.86 13.25 32.78
N SER A 219 18.26 14.43 32.29
CA SER A 219 19.66 14.73 31.91
C SER A 219 20.62 14.65 33.10
N SER A 220 20.10 14.76 34.32
CA SER A 220 20.80 14.49 35.57
C SER A 220 19.96 13.57 36.45
N LEU A 221 20.60 12.64 37.17
CA LEU A 221 19.90 11.70 38.04
C LEU A 221 19.76 12.24 39.48
N PRO A 222 18.66 11.92 40.21
CA PRO A 222 17.55 11.09 39.76
C PRO A 222 16.69 11.78 38.69
N TYR A 223 16.46 13.09 38.81
CA TYR A 223 15.92 14.01 37.80
C TYR A 223 16.05 15.44 38.33
N ALA A 224 15.79 16.43 37.48
CA ALA A 224 15.52 17.81 37.84
C ALA A 224 14.09 18.22 37.44
N ILE A 225 13.57 19.29 38.06
CA ILE A 225 12.29 19.89 37.67
C ILE A 225 12.57 20.91 36.57
N PRO A 226 11.98 20.78 35.37
CA PRO A 226 12.09 21.80 34.34
C PRO A 226 11.60 23.16 34.87
N SER A 227 12.40 24.22 34.67
CA SER A 227 12.02 25.57 35.12
C SER A 227 10.76 26.13 34.43
N THR A 228 10.35 25.49 33.35
CA THR A 228 9.15 25.77 32.56
C THR A 228 7.92 24.99 33.04
N ASN A 229 8.03 24.15 34.08
CA ASN A 229 6.84 23.51 34.63
C ASN A 229 5.94 24.55 35.31
N PRO A 230 4.62 24.49 35.07
CA PRO A 230 3.66 25.53 35.45
C PRO A 230 3.51 25.72 36.97
N PHE A 231 3.76 24.67 37.76
CA PHE A 231 3.59 24.68 39.21
C PHE A 231 4.93 24.69 39.98
N GLY A 232 6.06 24.66 39.29
CA GLY A 232 7.38 24.60 39.91
C GLY A 232 7.74 23.25 40.56
N ASP A 233 6.96 22.21 40.26
CA ASP A 233 7.13 20.81 40.65
C ASP A 233 7.02 19.90 39.41
N GLU A 234 6.91 18.58 39.60
CA GLU A 234 6.81 17.59 38.53
C GLU A 234 5.52 17.69 37.71
N VAL A 235 4.48 18.35 38.21
CA VAL A 235 3.15 18.39 37.57
C VAL A 235 3.20 19.27 36.32
N TRP A 236 2.82 18.68 35.19
CA TRP A 236 2.65 19.37 33.91
C TRP A 236 1.19 19.70 33.63
N ALA A 237 0.29 18.73 33.81
CA ALA A 237 -1.15 18.90 33.71
C ALA A 237 -1.84 18.03 34.77
N TYR A 238 -3.08 18.37 35.11
CA TYR A 238 -3.83 17.72 36.18
C TYR A 238 -5.29 17.50 35.82
N GLY A 239 -6.03 16.86 36.72
CA GLY A 239 -7.43 16.54 36.47
C GLY A 239 -7.62 15.37 35.51
N LEU A 240 -6.69 14.42 35.50
CA LEU A 240 -6.76 13.19 34.71
C LEU A 240 -7.21 12.01 35.58
N ARG A 241 -7.84 11.00 34.99
CA ARG A 241 -8.33 9.80 35.69
C ARG A 241 -7.40 8.60 35.54
N ASN A 242 -7.15 8.17 34.33
CA ASN A 242 -6.38 6.98 33.97
C ASN A 242 -5.98 7.02 32.48
N VAL A 243 -5.12 7.97 32.10
CA VAL A 243 -4.53 8.02 30.76
C VAL A 243 -3.76 6.72 30.47
N TRP A 244 -4.41 5.78 29.79
CA TRP A 244 -3.87 4.44 29.54
C TRP A 244 -2.83 4.47 28.41
N ARG A 245 -3.12 5.23 27.35
CA ARG A 245 -2.21 5.51 26.25
C ARG A 245 -2.17 7.00 25.98
N ALA A 246 -0.97 7.49 25.73
CA ALA A 246 -0.74 8.77 25.11
C ALA A 246 0.30 8.62 24.00
N ALA A 247 0.45 9.63 23.17
CA ALA A 247 1.50 9.73 22.16
C ALA A 247 1.72 11.20 21.78
N PHE A 248 2.97 11.57 21.51
CA PHE A 248 3.25 12.81 20.80
C PHE A 248 3.10 12.56 19.30
N ASP A 249 2.35 13.39 18.59
CA ASP A 249 2.31 13.36 17.14
C ASP A 249 3.67 13.81 16.59
N ARG A 250 4.35 12.93 15.85
CA ARG A 250 5.70 13.16 15.31
C ARG A 250 5.80 14.40 14.41
N ALA A 251 4.71 14.80 13.77
CA ALA A 251 4.73 15.94 12.85
C ALA A 251 4.48 17.28 13.55
N THR A 252 3.59 17.31 14.54
CA THR A 252 3.11 18.55 15.18
C THR A 252 3.69 18.77 16.57
N GLY A 253 4.07 17.69 17.26
CA GLY A 253 4.46 17.70 18.67
C GLY A 253 3.28 17.74 19.63
N ASP A 254 2.03 17.67 19.14
CA ASP A 254 0.83 17.67 19.99
C ASP A 254 0.77 16.38 20.82
N LEU A 255 0.41 16.49 22.10
CA LEU A 255 0.25 15.36 23.00
C LEU A 255 -1.20 14.88 22.97
N TRP A 256 -1.42 13.69 22.43
CA TRP A 256 -2.70 13.00 22.41
C TRP A 256 -2.80 12.07 23.60
N MET A 257 -3.92 12.11 24.32
CA MET A 257 -4.17 11.32 25.51
C MET A 257 -5.54 10.67 25.40
N ALA A 258 -5.61 9.38 25.74
CA ALA A 258 -6.88 8.69 25.91
C ALA A 258 -7.06 8.37 27.38
N ASP A 259 -8.01 9.06 28.02
CA ASP A 259 -8.29 8.94 29.43
C ASP A 259 -9.50 8.02 29.66
N VAL A 260 -9.30 6.99 30.48
CA VAL A 260 -10.36 6.00 30.74
C VAL A 260 -11.39 6.59 31.68
N GLY A 261 -12.64 6.53 31.26
CA GLY A 261 -13.82 6.99 31.97
C GLY A 261 -14.16 6.27 33.28
N GLN A 262 -15.02 6.89 34.09
CA GLN A 262 -15.50 6.31 35.35
C GLN A 262 -16.57 5.24 35.15
N ASN A 263 -17.71 5.59 34.56
CA ASN A 263 -18.85 4.70 34.35
C ASN A 263 -19.69 5.06 33.10
N ALA A 264 -19.46 6.23 32.50
CA ALA A 264 -20.38 6.83 31.55
C ALA A 264 -19.69 7.30 30.27
N TRP A 265 -18.50 7.91 30.34
CA TRP A 265 -17.87 8.56 29.19
C TRP A 265 -16.39 8.25 29.11
N GLU A 266 -15.96 7.84 27.92
CA GLU A 266 -14.56 7.70 27.54
C GLU A 266 -14.13 8.91 26.72
N GLU A 267 -12.87 9.34 26.83
CA GLU A 267 -12.43 10.62 26.27
C GLU A 267 -11.06 10.61 25.58
N ILE A 268 -10.91 11.53 24.62
CA ILE A 268 -9.65 11.85 23.94
C ILE A 268 -9.36 13.33 24.16
N ASP A 269 -8.24 13.59 24.83
CA ASP A 269 -7.69 14.93 25.06
C ASP A 269 -6.51 15.19 24.13
N VAL A 270 -6.36 16.43 23.69
CA VAL A 270 -5.20 16.87 22.92
C VAL A 270 -4.64 18.14 23.52
N GLN A 271 -3.40 18.08 23.97
CA GLN A 271 -2.64 19.24 24.40
C GLN A 271 -1.75 19.72 23.24
N PRO A 272 -1.95 20.93 22.71
CA PRO A 272 -1.14 21.45 21.62
C PRO A 272 0.34 21.57 22.03
N ALA A 273 1.26 21.35 21.08
CA ALA A 273 2.70 21.48 21.29
C ALA A 273 3.13 22.86 21.81
N SER A 274 2.32 23.89 21.51
CA SER A 274 2.54 25.26 21.97
C SER A 274 2.10 25.51 23.42
N SER A 275 1.52 24.52 24.09
CA SER A 275 1.07 24.64 25.49
C SER A 275 2.24 24.97 26.42
N THR A 276 1.94 25.77 27.45
CA THR A 276 2.86 26.05 28.57
C THR A 276 2.62 25.14 29.78
N GLY A 277 1.77 24.14 29.65
CA GLY A 277 1.30 23.30 30.74
C GLY A 277 0.32 24.03 31.65
N GLY A 278 -0.27 23.28 32.58
CA GLY A 278 -1.15 23.76 33.63
C GLY A 278 -2.63 23.47 33.38
N GLU A 279 -2.96 22.80 32.28
CA GLU A 279 -4.30 22.38 31.93
C GLU A 279 -4.91 21.50 33.03
N ASN A 280 -6.19 21.76 33.30
CA ASN A 280 -7.02 20.97 34.17
C ASN A 280 -8.04 20.22 33.32
N TRP A 281 -7.84 18.91 33.14
CA TRP A 281 -8.71 18.03 32.34
C TRP A 281 -10.01 17.63 33.07
N GLY A 282 -10.28 18.23 34.23
CA GLY A 282 -11.60 18.22 34.84
C GLY A 282 -11.92 17.04 35.75
N TRP A 283 -11.28 15.87 35.63
CA TRP A 283 -11.49 14.76 36.57
C TRP A 283 -11.05 15.18 37.99
N ARG A 284 -11.81 15.01 39.06
CA ARG A 284 -13.03 14.22 39.27
C ARG A 284 -14.35 14.98 39.14
N CYS A 285 -14.30 16.21 38.68
CA CYS A 285 -15.46 17.10 38.58
C CYS A 285 -16.32 16.73 37.37
N TYR A 286 -15.65 16.40 36.27
CA TYR A 286 -16.23 16.02 34.98
C TYR A 286 -15.69 14.66 34.55
N GLU A 287 -16.47 13.96 33.73
CA GLU A 287 -16.13 12.71 33.05
C GLU A 287 -16.53 12.93 31.58
N GLY A 288 -15.56 13.08 30.68
CA GLY A 288 -15.83 13.78 29.43
C GLY A 288 -16.09 15.27 29.68
N ASP A 289 -16.95 15.86 28.86
CA ASP A 289 -17.51 17.21 29.10
C ASP A 289 -18.71 17.22 30.07
N ASN A 290 -19.05 16.05 30.62
CA ASN A 290 -20.25 15.81 31.41
C ASN A 290 -19.96 15.93 32.92
N SER A 291 -20.86 16.60 33.65
CA SER A 291 -20.71 16.73 35.11
C SER A 291 -20.81 15.38 35.84
N TYR A 292 -19.80 15.05 36.63
CA TYR A 292 -19.79 13.85 37.49
C TYR A 292 -20.04 14.20 38.97
N ASN A 293 -19.10 14.90 39.61
CA ASN A 293 -19.22 15.36 40.99
C ASN A 293 -18.52 16.71 41.18
N THR A 294 -19.24 17.78 40.90
CA THR A 294 -18.73 19.16 40.93
C THR A 294 -18.67 19.77 42.34
N SER A 295 -18.94 18.99 43.39
CA SER A 295 -18.88 19.48 44.76
C SER A 295 -17.44 19.82 45.15
N GLY A 296 -17.18 21.11 45.38
CA GLY A 296 -15.84 21.60 45.76
C GLY A 296 -14.89 21.79 44.57
N CYS A 297 -15.43 21.77 43.35
CA CYS A 297 -14.68 22.03 42.13
C CYS A 297 -14.70 23.50 41.75
N ASP A 298 -13.66 23.94 41.05
CA ASP A 298 -13.64 25.23 40.38
C ASP A 298 -14.65 25.27 39.22
N SER A 299 -14.83 26.46 38.65
CA SER A 299 -15.74 26.63 37.51
C SER A 299 -15.26 25.83 36.30
N SER A 300 -16.18 25.24 35.53
CA SER A 300 -15.82 24.57 34.26
C SER A 300 -15.05 25.45 33.29
N SER A 301 -15.14 26.78 33.37
CA SER A 301 -14.37 27.68 32.52
C SER A 301 -12.87 27.72 32.83
N THR A 302 -12.42 27.04 33.89
CA THR A 302 -10.99 26.88 34.23
C THR A 302 -10.47 25.49 33.86
N MET A 303 -11.25 24.72 33.12
CA MET A 303 -10.95 23.35 32.71
C MET A 303 -10.91 23.26 31.19
N GLU A 304 -10.13 22.31 30.71
CA GLU A 304 -10.10 21.91 29.31
C GLU A 304 -10.92 20.62 29.16
N PHE A 305 -11.64 20.52 28.05
CA PHE A 305 -12.53 19.39 27.76
C PHE A 305 -12.03 18.62 26.54
N PRO A 306 -12.37 17.33 26.43
CA PRO A 306 -11.87 16.49 25.37
C PRO A 306 -12.34 16.94 23.99
N ILE A 307 -11.52 16.65 22.97
CA ILE A 307 -11.89 16.90 21.57
C ILE A 307 -12.90 15.87 21.08
N TRP A 308 -12.99 14.72 21.76
CA TRP A 308 -13.89 13.63 21.42
C TRP A 308 -14.24 12.80 22.65
N GLU A 309 -15.50 12.40 22.76
CA GLU A 309 -15.99 11.50 23.80
C GLU A 309 -16.98 10.48 23.23
N TYR A 310 -17.12 9.33 23.90
CA TYR A 310 -18.21 8.39 23.62
C TYR A 310 -18.73 7.73 24.89
N SER A 311 -20.02 7.42 24.88
CA SER A 311 -20.68 6.83 26.05
C SER A 311 -20.38 5.35 26.21
N HIS A 312 -20.27 4.89 27.46
CA HIS A 312 -20.40 3.47 27.82
C HIS A 312 -21.74 2.92 27.33
N GLY A 313 -21.75 1.68 26.85
CA GLY A 313 -22.95 1.04 26.29
C GLY A 313 -22.79 0.57 24.86
N GLY A 314 -23.91 0.49 24.13
CA GLY A 314 -23.94 -0.07 22.78
C GLY A 314 -23.95 -1.60 22.73
N SER A 315 -23.92 -2.14 21.52
CA SER A 315 -23.79 -3.58 21.24
C SER A 315 -22.88 -3.74 20.01
N PRO A 316 -21.60 -4.14 20.18
CA PRO A 316 -20.95 -4.59 21.42
C PRO A 316 -20.80 -3.50 22.51
N PHE A 317 -20.70 -3.92 23.78
CA PHE A 317 -20.65 -3.01 24.94
C PHE A 317 -19.28 -2.36 25.09
N ARG A 318 -19.25 -1.02 25.07
CA ARG A 318 -18.07 -0.17 25.24
C ARG A 318 -17.87 0.22 26.70
N CYS A 319 -16.63 0.20 27.19
CA CYS A 319 -16.36 0.48 28.61
C CYS A 319 -14.94 0.90 29.00
N SER A 320 -14.03 1.04 28.04
CA SER A 320 -12.65 1.45 28.33
C SER A 320 -11.96 1.84 27.03
N ILE A 321 -11.66 3.12 26.85
CA ILE A 321 -10.82 3.55 25.74
C ILE A 321 -9.40 3.05 25.92
N THR A 322 -8.80 2.60 24.84
CA THR A 322 -7.39 2.17 24.81
C THR A 322 -6.49 3.32 24.39
N GLY A 323 -6.98 4.24 23.55
CA GLY A 323 -6.18 5.27 22.89
C GLY A 323 -5.27 4.72 21.80
N GLY A 324 -4.44 5.58 21.20
CA GLY A 324 -3.50 5.15 20.17
C GLY A 324 -2.58 6.26 19.64
N TYR A 325 -2.44 6.34 18.32
CA TYR A 325 -1.39 7.10 17.63
C TYR A 325 -1.95 7.81 16.40
N VAL A 326 -1.38 8.96 16.08
CA VAL A 326 -1.57 9.63 14.79
C VAL A 326 -0.71 8.92 13.74
N TYR A 327 -1.32 8.45 12.66
CA TYR A 327 -0.61 7.79 11.56
C TYR A 327 0.29 8.81 10.84
N ARG A 328 1.60 8.49 10.80
CA ARG A 328 2.65 9.26 10.11
C ARG A 328 3.55 8.36 9.24
N GLY A 329 3.07 7.16 8.91
CA GLY A 329 3.75 6.22 8.04
C GLY A 329 3.74 6.66 6.58
N ALA A 330 4.67 6.13 5.79
CA ALA A 330 4.79 6.45 4.37
C ALA A 330 4.02 5.46 3.48
N SER A 331 3.67 4.27 4.02
CA SER A 331 3.04 3.21 3.23
C SER A 331 1.56 3.49 2.93
N LEU A 332 0.88 4.27 3.77
CA LEU A 332 -0.54 4.62 3.65
C LEU A 332 -0.70 6.16 3.65
N PRO A 333 -0.19 6.88 2.64
CA PRO A 333 -0.11 8.35 2.68
C PRO A 333 -1.48 9.04 2.79
N TRP A 334 -2.58 8.38 2.41
CA TRP A 334 -3.93 8.93 2.60
C TRP A 334 -4.36 8.98 4.07
N LEU A 335 -3.74 8.19 4.96
CA LEU A 335 -3.99 8.21 6.40
C LEU A 335 -3.18 9.27 7.15
N ASP A 336 -2.30 10.05 6.50
CA ASP A 336 -1.50 11.07 7.19
C ASP A 336 -2.37 12.00 8.05
N GLY A 337 -2.01 12.12 9.34
CA GLY A 337 -2.73 12.92 10.33
C GLY A 337 -3.99 12.27 10.92
N THR A 338 -4.20 10.98 10.66
CA THR A 338 -5.35 10.22 11.19
C THR A 338 -5.01 9.56 12.52
N TYR A 339 -5.72 9.90 13.59
CA TYR A 339 -5.57 9.29 14.91
C TYR A 339 -6.39 8.00 15.00
N PHE A 340 -5.75 6.88 15.34
CA PHE A 340 -6.40 5.59 15.58
C PHE A 340 -6.55 5.33 17.07
N PHE A 341 -7.69 4.79 17.46
CA PHE A 341 -7.99 4.40 18.83
C PHE A 341 -8.98 3.24 18.86
N ALA A 342 -9.13 2.60 20.01
CA ALA A 342 -10.05 1.49 20.20
C ALA A 342 -10.70 1.50 21.57
N ASP A 343 -11.71 0.66 21.74
CA ASP A 343 -12.29 0.32 23.03
C ASP A 343 -11.97 -1.14 23.39
N TYR A 344 -11.41 -1.35 24.59
CA TYR A 344 -10.95 -2.64 25.07
C TYR A 344 -12.08 -3.67 25.23
N CYS A 345 -13.29 -3.23 25.58
CA CYS A 345 -14.40 -4.11 25.94
C CYS A 345 -15.17 -4.60 24.70
N SER A 346 -15.35 -3.70 23.74
CA SER A 346 -16.09 -3.95 22.50
C SER A 346 -15.21 -4.41 21.34
N ASN A 347 -13.88 -4.20 21.44
CA ASN A 347 -12.89 -4.42 20.37
C ASN A 347 -13.14 -3.56 19.13
N GLN A 348 -13.96 -2.52 19.25
CA GLN A 348 -14.20 -1.61 18.16
C GLN A 348 -12.99 -0.70 17.97
N ILE A 349 -12.64 -0.46 16.71
CA ILE A 349 -11.53 0.39 16.31
C ILE A 349 -12.11 1.56 15.53
N TRP A 350 -11.68 2.76 15.87
CA TRP A 350 -12.06 3.97 15.17
C TRP A 350 -10.84 4.77 14.76
N SER A 351 -11.09 5.68 13.82
CA SER A 351 -10.15 6.73 13.47
C SER A 351 -10.84 8.08 13.42
N LEU A 352 -10.09 9.15 13.63
CA LEU A 352 -10.53 10.52 13.39
C LEU A 352 -9.35 11.42 12.99
N ARG A 353 -9.63 12.61 12.47
CA ARG A 353 -8.65 13.68 12.26
C ARG A 353 -9.00 14.89 13.11
N TYR A 354 -7.99 15.64 13.51
CA TYR A 354 -8.15 16.89 14.25
C TYR A 354 -7.22 17.96 13.66
N ASP A 355 -7.76 19.15 13.39
CA ASP A 355 -7.01 20.26 12.78
C ASP A 355 -6.57 21.33 13.81
N GLY A 356 -6.72 21.04 15.11
CA GLY A 356 -6.52 21.99 16.20
C GLY A 356 -7.79 22.74 16.62
N PHE A 357 -8.90 22.57 15.89
CA PHE A 357 -10.18 23.20 16.19
C PHE A 357 -11.38 22.25 16.03
N ASN A 358 -11.36 21.38 15.02
CA ASN A 358 -12.48 20.54 14.63
C ASN A 358 -12.03 19.09 14.46
N VAL A 359 -12.86 18.17 14.95
CA VAL A 359 -12.78 16.76 14.60
C VAL A 359 -13.48 16.51 13.26
N SER A 360 -12.85 15.73 12.41
CA SER A 360 -13.38 15.30 11.11
C SER A 360 -13.01 13.85 10.82
N ASP A 361 -13.56 13.28 9.74
CA ASP A 361 -13.18 11.94 9.26
C ASP A 361 -13.27 10.84 10.33
N TYR A 362 -14.30 10.93 11.19
CA TYR A 362 -14.59 9.89 12.17
C TYR A 362 -15.14 8.65 11.46
N GLN A 363 -14.44 7.52 11.59
CA GLN A 363 -14.80 6.27 10.93
C GLN A 363 -14.72 5.08 11.90
N ASP A 364 -15.67 4.15 11.79
CA ASP A 364 -15.58 2.82 12.40
C ASP A 364 -14.80 1.90 11.45
N ARG A 365 -13.60 1.55 11.89
CA ARG A 365 -12.59 0.80 11.13
C ARG A 365 -12.64 -0.70 11.45
N THR A 366 -13.54 -1.14 12.33
CA THR A 366 -13.52 -2.48 12.92
C THR A 366 -13.62 -3.59 11.86
N ASN A 367 -14.53 -3.44 10.89
CA ASN A 367 -14.77 -4.48 9.89
C ASN A 367 -13.65 -4.57 8.85
N GLU A 368 -13.14 -3.43 8.37
CA GLU A 368 -12.05 -3.40 7.39
C GLU A 368 -10.73 -3.93 8.00
N LEU A 369 -10.46 -3.66 9.27
CA LEU A 369 -9.26 -4.14 9.97
C LEU A 369 -9.31 -5.62 10.38
N THR A 370 -10.20 -6.43 9.79
CA THR A 370 -10.25 -7.87 10.04
C THR A 370 -8.92 -8.53 9.66
N PRO A 371 -8.27 -9.30 10.56
CA PRO A 371 -6.95 -9.82 10.29
C PRO A 371 -6.96 -11.02 9.34
N ASN A 372 -5.89 -11.15 8.55
CA ASN A 372 -5.67 -12.32 7.69
C ASN A 372 -5.57 -13.66 8.47
N ALA A 373 -5.25 -13.61 9.76
CA ALA A 373 -5.20 -14.77 10.65
C ALA A 373 -5.33 -14.35 12.12
N GLY A 374 -5.86 -15.23 12.97
CA GLY A 374 -6.12 -14.89 14.37
C GLY A 374 -7.38 -14.03 14.53
N ALA A 375 -7.52 -13.36 15.67
CA ALA A 375 -8.63 -12.45 15.91
C ALA A 375 -8.16 -11.31 16.81
N ILE A 376 -8.43 -10.08 16.40
CA ILE A 376 -8.16 -8.91 17.24
C ILE A 376 -9.22 -8.88 18.35
N GLY A 377 -8.78 -8.97 19.60
CA GLY A 377 -9.62 -8.84 20.79
C GLY A 377 -8.84 -8.36 22.01
N ALA A 378 -9.49 -7.76 23.00
CA ALA A 378 -8.83 -7.17 24.16
C ALA A 378 -7.67 -6.23 23.77
N ILE A 379 -7.95 -5.29 22.86
CA ILE A 379 -6.96 -4.34 22.31
C ILE A 379 -6.38 -3.51 23.45
N SER A 380 -5.11 -3.76 23.77
CA SER A 380 -4.42 -3.13 24.91
C SER A 380 -3.62 -1.91 24.53
N SER A 381 -3.27 -1.74 23.26
CA SER A 381 -2.56 -0.55 22.77
C SER A 381 -2.56 -0.49 21.25
N PHE A 382 -2.26 0.69 20.72
CA PHE A 382 -1.59 0.82 19.43
C PHE A 382 -0.09 1.11 19.65
N GLY A 383 0.71 1.04 18.60
CA GLY A 383 2.10 1.46 18.61
C GLY A 383 2.60 1.69 17.19
N GLU A 384 3.80 2.22 17.04
CA GLU A 384 4.39 2.51 15.74
C GLU A 384 5.79 1.89 15.61
N ASP A 385 6.21 1.61 14.37
CA ASP A 385 7.60 1.29 14.06
C ASP A 385 8.42 2.54 13.73
N TYR A 386 9.70 2.32 13.42
CA TYR A 386 10.64 3.37 13.02
C TYR A 386 10.09 4.28 11.89
N TYR A 387 9.34 3.72 10.94
CA TYR A 387 8.80 4.43 9.78
C TYR A 387 7.44 5.10 10.05
N GLY A 388 6.85 4.93 11.24
CA GLY A 388 5.52 5.48 11.58
C GLY A 388 4.36 4.59 11.14
N GLU A 389 4.63 3.34 10.75
CA GLU A 389 3.58 2.36 10.46
C GLU A 389 2.95 1.84 11.75
N LEU A 390 1.63 1.69 11.77
CA LEU A 390 0.89 1.38 12.99
C LEU A 390 0.67 -0.12 13.22
N TYR A 391 0.70 -0.48 14.50
CA TYR A 391 0.49 -1.81 15.02
C TYR A 391 -0.62 -1.80 16.08
N ILE A 392 -1.44 -2.85 16.08
CA ILE A 392 -2.43 -3.15 17.10
C ILE A 392 -1.83 -4.19 18.05
N CYS A 393 -1.90 -3.90 19.34
CA CYS A 393 -1.43 -4.78 20.41
C CYS A 393 -2.63 -5.44 21.09
N ASP A 394 -2.65 -6.78 21.07
CA ASP A 394 -3.74 -7.60 21.60
C ASP A 394 -3.28 -8.29 22.90
N LEU A 395 -3.99 -8.05 24.00
CA LEU A 395 -3.63 -8.58 25.32
C LEU A 395 -3.61 -10.12 25.39
N ASN A 396 -4.21 -10.81 24.41
CA ASN A 396 -4.20 -12.27 24.30
C ASN A 396 -2.90 -12.82 23.70
N GLY A 397 -1.97 -11.96 23.27
CA GLY A 397 -0.62 -12.37 22.87
C GLY A 397 -0.31 -12.18 21.40
N GLU A 398 -1.09 -11.37 20.67
CA GLU A 398 -0.93 -11.15 19.24
C GLU A 398 -0.57 -9.68 18.94
N ILE A 399 0.19 -9.47 17.87
CA ILE A 399 0.48 -8.13 17.31
C ILE A 399 0.05 -8.14 15.86
N PHE A 400 -0.70 -7.12 15.45
CA PHE A 400 -1.19 -6.97 14.09
C PHE A 400 -0.63 -5.68 13.49
N LYS A 401 -0.21 -5.71 12.22
CA LYS A 401 0.19 -4.52 11.47
C LYS A 401 -1.00 -4.02 10.64
N ILE A 402 -1.26 -2.72 10.66
CA ILE A 402 -2.24 -2.09 9.77
C ILE A 402 -1.59 -1.89 8.40
N LEU A 403 -2.28 -2.28 7.34
CA LEU A 403 -1.81 -2.22 5.96
C LEU A 403 -2.94 -1.77 5.04
N ALA A 404 -2.60 -1.40 3.81
CA ALA A 404 -3.56 -1.32 2.72
C ALA A 404 -4.04 -2.74 2.41
N ASP A 405 -5.34 -2.90 2.17
CA ASP A 405 -5.82 -4.10 1.51
C ASP A 405 -5.26 -4.13 0.09
N ALA A 406 -4.96 -5.33 -0.41
CA ALA A 406 -4.48 -5.45 -1.78
C ALA A 406 -5.60 -5.02 -2.73
N PRO A 407 -5.33 -4.17 -3.74
CA PRO A 407 -6.35 -3.82 -4.71
C PRO A 407 -6.88 -5.09 -5.37
N THR A 408 -8.19 -5.12 -5.58
CA THR A 408 -8.87 -6.22 -6.24
C THR A 408 -9.36 -5.80 -7.61
N GLY A 409 -9.57 -6.78 -8.48
CA GLY A 409 -10.02 -6.59 -9.84
C GLY A 409 -10.51 -7.90 -10.47
N ALA A 410 -10.95 -7.81 -11.71
CA ALA A 410 -11.43 -8.94 -12.49
C ALA A 410 -10.28 -9.90 -12.85
N CYS A 411 -10.59 -11.19 -12.83
CA CYS A 411 -9.69 -12.27 -13.20
C CYS A 411 -10.35 -13.18 -14.25
N CYS A 412 -9.76 -13.29 -15.44
CA CYS A 412 -10.23 -14.22 -16.46
C CYS A 412 -9.63 -15.61 -16.25
N PHE A 413 -10.47 -16.62 -16.09
CA PHE A 413 -10.05 -18.02 -15.97
C PHE A 413 -11.10 -18.94 -16.59
N ASN A 414 -10.69 -19.77 -17.56
CA ASN A 414 -11.58 -20.72 -18.27
C ASN A 414 -12.89 -20.07 -18.74
N GLU A 415 -12.80 -18.99 -19.51
CA GLU A 415 -13.96 -18.27 -20.08
C GLU A 415 -14.88 -17.60 -19.04
N ALA A 416 -14.54 -17.67 -17.75
CA ALA A 416 -15.27 -17.02 -16.68
C ALA A 416 -14.48 -15.81 -16.15
N CYS A 417 -15.18 -14.70 -15.94
CA CYS A 417 -14.65 -13.60 -15.16
C CYS A 417 -14.97 -13.82 -13.67
N ILE A 418 -13.93 -13.86 -12.85
CA ILE A 418 -14.00 -13.94 -11.39
C ILE A 418 -13.79 -12.52 -10.84
N PRO A 419 -14.79 -11.91 -10.16
CA PRO A 419 -14.64 -10.55 -9.62
C PRO A 419 -13.83 -10.52 -8.33
N ASP A 420 -13.41 -9.32 -7.93
CA ASP A 420 -12.80 -8.99 -6.64
C ASP A 420 -11.60 -9.89 -6.26
N GLN A 421 -10.76 -10.22 -7.23
CA GLN A 421 -9.54 -10.99 -7.00
C GLN A 421 -8.34 -10.06 -6.84
N THR A 422 -7.39 -10.41 -5.98
CA THR A 422 -6.06 -9.78 -6.05
C THR A 422 -5.30 -10.36 -7.25
N ALA A 423 -4.31 -9.64 -7.78
CA ALA A 423 -3.43 -10.15 -8.82
C ALA A 423 -2.81 -11.51 -8.44
N ALA A 424 -2.37 -11.68 -7.20
CA ALA A 424 -1.80 -12.92 -6.70
C ALA A 424 -2.82 -14.06 -6.65
N THR A 425 -4.06 -13.80 -6.19
CA THR A 425 -5.13 -14.81 -6.17
C THR A 425 -5.49 -15.25 -7.58
N CYS A 426 -5.54 -14.30 -8.53
CA CYS A 426 -5.79 -14.59 -9.93
C CYS A 426 -4.69 -15.47 -10.54
N SER A 427 -3.42 -15.14 -10.32
CA SER A 427 -2.30 -15.97 -10.78
C SER A 427 -2.29 -17.37 -10.15
N ASN A 428 -2.68 -17.50 -8.88
CA ASN A 428 -2.73 -18.79 -8.19
C ASN A 428 -3.76 -19.77 -8.78
N VAL A 429 -4.84 -19.25 -9.37
CA VAL A 429 -5.81 -20.08 -10.10
C VAL A 429 -5.43 -20.29 -11.56
N GLY A 430 -4.31 -19.73 -12.03
CA GLY A 430 -3.89 -19.77 -13.44
C GLY A 430 -4.69 -18.82 -14.34
N GLY A 431 -5.35 -17.81 -13.75
CA GLY A 431 -6.10 -16.80 -14.48
C GLY A 431 -5.25 -15.58 -14.89
N VAL A 432 -5.81 -14.76 -15.77
CA VAL A 432 -5.23 -13.50 -16.25
C VAL A 432 -5.90 -12.34 -15.54
N TYR A 433 -5.13 -11.60 -14.73
CA TYR A 433 -5.62 -10.46 -13.97
C TYR A 433 -5.80 -9.26 -14.90
N GLN A 434 -6.96 -8.61 -14.82
CA GLN A 434 -7.37 -7.57 -15.77
C GLN A 434 -7.01 -6.16 -15.32
N GLY A 435 -6.47 -6.00 -14.11
CA GLY A 435 -6.08 -4.73 -13.53
C GLY A 435 -6.89 -4.36 -12.30
N ASP A 436 -6.36 -3.42 -11.53
CA ASP A 436 -6.96 -2.96 -10.27
C ASP A 436 -8.27 -2.21 -10.51
N ASN A 437 -9.27 -2.49 -9.69
CA ASN A 437 -10.63 -1.95 -9.75
C ASN A 437 -11.39 -2.23 -11.07
N VAL A 438 -10.86 -3.09 -11.94
CA VAL A 438 -11.56 -3.53 -13.15
C VAL A 438 -12.67 -4.50 -12.75
N VAL A 439 -13.91 -4.20 -13.14
CA VAL A 439 -15.07 -5.05 -12.83
C VAL A 439 -15.37 -6.00 -13.98
N CYS A 440 -15.89 -7.19 -13.66
CA CYS A 440 -16.21 -8.19 -14.68
C CYS A 440 -17.21 -7.74 -15.77
N ALA A 441 -17.99 -6.69 -15.52
CA ALA A 441 -18.90 -6.13 -16.52
C ALA A 441 -18.17 -5.46 -17.69
N GLU A 442 -16.89 -5.10 -17.51
CA GLU A 442 -16.05 -4.39 -18.47
C GLU A 442 -15.03 -5.33 -19.16
N VAL A 443 -15.07 -6.63 -18.84
CA VAL A 443 -14.06 -7.62 -19.25
C VAL A 443 -14.70 -8.72 -20.09
N ASN A 444 -14.08 -9.03 -21.23
CA ASN A 444 -14.41 -10.19 -22.04
C ASN A 444 -13.36 -11.29 -21.83
N CYS A 445 -13.77 -12.44 -21.29
CA CYS A 445 -12.88 -13.58 -21.04
C CYS A 445 -12.97 -14.69 -22.11
N ALA A 446 -13.54 -14.42 -23.29
CA ALA A 446 -13.71 -15.42 -24.36
C ALA A 446 -12.36 -16.00 -24.85
N THR A 447 -12.40 -17.25 -25.34
CA THR A 447 -11.23 -17.94 -25.90
C THR A 447 -10.83 -17.32 -27.26
N PRO A 448 -9.53 -17.01 -27.48
CA PRO A 448 -9.07 -16.56 -28.78
C PRO A 448 -9.27 -17.61 -29.88
N PRO A 449 -9.38 -17.21 -31.15
CA PRO A 449 -9.50 -18.12 -32.28
C PRO A 449 -8.29 -19.05 -32.37
N SER A 450 -8.43 -20.23 -32.99
CA SER A 450 -7.37 -21.24 -33.00
C SER A 450 -6.08 -20.82 -33.72
N ASN A 451 -6.16 -19.79 -34.56
CA ASN A 451 -5.05 -19.22 -35.32
C ASN A 451 -4.64 -17.82 -34.81
N ASP A 452 -4.84 -17.57 -33.51
CA ASP A 452 -4.45 -16.33 -32.82
C ASP A 452 -2.94 -16.05 -32.90
N ASP A 453 -2.13 -17.11 -32.85
CA ASP A 453 -0.67 -17.01 -32.93
C ASP A 453 -0.15 -17.54 -34.26
N CYS A 454 0.99 -17.00 -34.72
CA CYS A 454 1.67 -17.54 -35.89
C CYS A 454 1.99 -19.04 -35.75
N SER A 455 2.36 -19.49 -34.56
CA SER A 455 2.70 -20.89 -34.31
C SER A 455 1.52 -21.85 -34.55
N SER A 456 0.30 -21.33 -34.51
CA SER A 456 -0.95 -22.03 -34.80
C SER A 456 -1.64 -21.51 -36.07
N ALA A 457 -0.90 -20.86 -36.97
CA ALA A 457 -1.41 -20.30 -38.21
C ALA A 457 -2.25 -21.34 -39.00
N ALA A 458 -3.45 -20.92 -39.42
CA ALA A 458 -4.32 -21.76 -40.22
C ALA A 458 -3.76 -21.93 -41.64
N LEU A 459 -4.00 -23.08 -42.28
CA LEU A 459 -3.59 -23.27 -43.67
C LEU A 459 -4.48 -22.45 -44.61
N ALA A 460 -3.86 -21.69 -45.51
CA ALA A 460 -4.51 -21.01 -46.63
C ALA A 460 -4.15 -21.70 -47.95
N GLU A 461 -5.10 -21.71 -48.89
CA GLU A 461 -4.94 -22.24 -50.25
C GLU A 461 -5.23 -21.12 -51.26
N GLU A 462 -4.90 -21.34 -52.54
CA GLU A 462 -5.33 -20.43 -53.61
C GLU A 462 -6.87 -20.36 -53.67
N GLY A 463 -7.40 -19.15 -53.79
CA GLY A 463 -8.81 -18.85 -53.64
C GLY A 463 -9.11 -18.07 -52.36
N ASN A 464 -10.30 -18.28 -51.79
CA ASN A 464 -10.85 -17.46 -50.71
C ASN A 464 -10.91 -18.22 -49.39
N THR A 465 -10.31 -17.66 -48.35
CA THR A 465 -10.31 -18.17 -46.97
C THR A 465 -11.00 -17.15 -46.06
N ASN A 466 -12.00 -17.57 -45.29
CA ASN A 466 -12.64 -16.69 -44.32
C ASN A 466 -11.79 -16.58 -43.04
N TYR A 467 -11.82 -15.41 -42.42
CA TYR A 467 -11.18 -15.18 -41.12
C TYR A 467 -12.11 -14.41 -40.19
N ASP A 468 -11.84 -14.53 -38.89
CA ASP A 468 -12.54 -13.82 -37.81
C ASP A 468 -11.50 -13.36 -36.80
N THR A 469 -11.45 -12.07 -36.53
CA THR A 469 -10.55 -11.45 -35.53
C THR A 469 -11.26 -11.22 -34.20
N ASP A 470 -12.55 -11.57 -34.07
CA ASP A 470 -13.26 -11.43 -32.80
C ASP A 470 -12.61 -12.28 -31.71
N ASN A 471 -12.30 -11.64 -30.59
CA ASN A 471 -11.59 -12.22 -29.43
C ASN A 471 -10.14 -12.63 -29.70
N ALA A 472 -9.57 -12.26 -30.86
CA ALA A 472 -8.14 -12.42 -31.07
C ALA A 472 -7.32 -11.56 -30.08
N THR A 473 -6.10 -11.98 -29.79
CA THR A 473 -5.12 -11.18 -29.05
C THR A 473 -4.16 -10.50 -30.02
N ASP A 474 -3.51 -9.42 -29.57
CA ASP A 474 -2.43 -8.80 -30.33
C ASP A 474 -1.15 -9.62 -30.11
N SER A 475 -0.56 -10.10 -31.21
CA SER A 475 0.71 -10.82 -31.21
C SER A 475 1.90 -9.98 -30.70
N GLY A 476 1.73 -8.67 -30.51
CA GLY A 476 2.73 -7.76 -29.93
C GLY A 476 3.92 -7.49 -30.84
N ILE A 477 3.78 -7.77 -32.14
CA ILE A 477 4.81 -7.56 -33.14
C ILE A 477 4.68 -6.13 -33.68
N SER A 478 5.68 -5.30 -33.35
CA SER A 478 5.78 -3.93 -33.83
C SER A 478 6.38 -3.90 -35.24
N GLU A 479 5.56 -3.52 -36.21
CA GLU A 479 6.02 -3.26 -37.58
C GLU A 479 6.27 -1.76 -37.82
N THR A 480 7.15 -1.42 -38.76
CA THR A 480 7.51 -0.02 -39.04
C THR A 480 6.51 0.69 -39.98
N CYS A 481 5.65 -0.07 -40.65
CA CYS A 481 4.85 0.36 -41.78
C CYS A 481 3.34 0.49 -41.50
N THR A 482 2.81 -0.25 -40.53
CA THR A 482 1.41 -0.16 -40.08
C THR A 482 1.28 -0.56 -38.61
N THR A 483 0.21 -0.12 -37.96
CA THR A 483 -0.18 -0.60 -36.62
C THR A 483 -1.08 -1.82 -36.75
N PHE A 484 -0.88 -2.78 -35.85
CA PHE A 484 -1.73 -3.95 -35.68
C PHE A 484 -2.30 -3.94 -34.25
N GLY A 485 -3.61 -4.12 -34.12
CA GLY A 485 -4.28 -4.55 -32.89
C GLY A 485 -4.43 -6.09 -32.84
N PRO A 486 -5.56 -6.63 -32.36
CA PRO A 486 -5.86 -8.06 -32.43
C PRO A 486 -5.68 -8.67 -33.82
N ASP A 487 -5.05 -9.83 -33.92
CA ASP A 487 -4.66 -10.41 -35.20
C ASP A 487 -4.74 -11.93 -35.28
N VAL A 488 -4.86 -12.43 -36.52
CA VAL A 488 -4.92 -13.87 -36.82
C VAL A 488 -3.95 -14.23 -37.94
N TRP A 489 -3.52 -15.50 -37.92
CA TRP A 489 -2.43 -15.96 -38.77
C TRP A 489 -2.85 -17.04 -39.75
N PHE A 490 -2.25 -16.96 -40.94
CA PHE A 490 -2.36 -17.95 -42.00
C PHE A 490 -0.98 -18.37 -42.49
N LYS A 491 -0.87 -19.63 -42.94
CA LYS A 491 0.30 -20.19 -43.59
C LYS A 491 -0.09 -20.61 -45.01
N PHE A 492 0.67 -20.16 -45.98
CA PHE A 492 0.50 -20.49 -47.40
C PHE A 492 1.80 -21.06 -47.98
N THR A 493 1.68 -22.08 -48.83
CA THR A 493 2.80 -22.72 -49.53
C THR A 493 2.43 -22.81 -51.02
N PRO A 494 3.10 -22.07 -51.92
CA PRO A 494 2.79 -22.09 -53.35
C PRO A 494 3.18 -23.44 -53.98
N LEU A 495 2.46 -23.80 -55.05
CA LEU A 495 2.71 -25.01 -55.83
C LEU A 495 3.70 -24.81 -56.99
N TYR A 496 4.09 -23.56 -57.27
CA TYR A 496 4.98 -23.18 -58.36
C TYR A 496 5.60 -21.79 -58.09
N ASP A 497 6.72 -21.50 -58.73
CA ASP A 497 7.34 -20.18 -58.73
C ASP A 497 6.43 -19.16 -59.45
N GLY A 498 6.29 -17.96 -58.89
CA GLY A 498 5.37 -16.99 -59.48
C GLY A 498 5.21 -15.67 -58.73
N THR A 499 4.21 -14.90 -59.14
CA THR A 499 3.78 -13.67 -58.47
C THR A 499 2.46 -13.92 -57.76
N MET A 500 2.49 -13.88 -56.43
CA MET A 500 1.32 -13.94 -55.59
C MET A 500 0.61 -12.60 -55.57
N LEU A 501 -0.70 -12.63 -55.77
CA LEU A 501 -1.65 -11.54 -55.56
C LEU A 501 -2.52 -11.90 -54.36
N GLY A 502 -2.50 -11.06 -53.34
CA GLY A 502 -3.31 -11.21 -52.13
C GLY A 502 -4.24 -10.02 -51.91
N SER A 503 -5.42 -10.26 -51.35
CA SER A 503 -6.28 -9.20 -50.83
C SER A 503 -7.01 -9.62 -49.58
N VAL A 504 -7.21 -8.70 -48.65
CA VAL A 504 -7.99 -8.89 -47.43
C VAL A 504 -9.18 -7.93 -47.43
N THR A 505 -10.33 -8.42 -46.99
CA THR A 505 -11.56 -7.62 -46.89
C THR A 505 -12.17 -7.77 -45.51
N GLY A 506 -12.41 -6.65 -44.83
CA GLY A 506 -13.13 -6.60 -43.55
C GLY A 506 -14.58 -6.18 -43.75
N THR A 507 -15.50 -6.70 -42.94
CA THR A 507 -16.93 -6.32 -43.00
C THR A 507 -17.28 -5.13 -42.11
N LEU A 508 -16.47 -4.86 -41.07
CA LEU A 508 -16.76 -3.87 -40.02
C LEU A 508 -15.54 -3.06 -39.58
N PHE A 509 -14.38 -3.26 -40.20
CA PHE A 509 -13.12 -2.60 -39.85
C PHE A 509 -12.21 -2.49 -41.08
N ASP A 510 -11.21 -1.62 -41.01
CA ASP A 510 -10.16 -1.48 -42.01
C ASP A 510 -9.07 -2.52 -41.74
N PRO A 511 -8.91 -3.55 -42.58
CA PRO A 511 -7.93 -4.59 -42.34
C PRO A 511 -6.51 -4.03 -42.54
N ALA A 512 -5.55 -4.69 -41.91
CA ALA A 512 -4.12 -4.56 -42.17
C ALA A 512 -3.55 -5.95 -42.43
N VAL A 513 -2.60 -6.05 -43.36
CA VAL A 513 -1.96 -7.32 -43.74
C VAL A 513 -0.45 -7.20 -43.78
N ALA A 514 0.22 -8.18 -43.20
CA ALA A 514 1.67 -8.34 -43.28
C ALA A 514 2.02 -9.77 -43.70
N MET A 515 3.12 -9.93 -44.44
CA MET A 515 3.62 -11.25 -44.82
C MET A 515 5.08 -11.45 -44.41
N TYR A 516 5.40 -12.67 -43.99
CA TYR A 516 6.71 -13.11 -43.54
C TYR A 516 7.12 -14.40 -44.25
N VAL A 517 8.44 -14.64 -44.35
CA VAL A 517 9.00 -15.76 -45.11
C VAL A 517 9.69 -16.76 -44.17
N GLN A 518 9.51 -18.05 -44.45
CA GLN A 518 10.30 -19.18 -43.93
C GLN A 518 10.11 -19.56 -42.45
N SER A 519 9.60 -18.68 -41.58
CA SER A 519 9.25 -19.03 -40.19
C SER A 519 8.36 -17.99 -39.52
N CYS A 520 7.73 -18.39 -38.41
CA CYS A 520 7.05 -17.45 -37.54
C CYS A 520 8.00 -16.40 -36.94
N PRO A 521 7.60 -15.12 -36.90
CA PRO A 521 8.39 -14.07 -36.29
C PRO A 521 8.62 -14.32 -34.80
N GLY A 522 9.86 -14.13 -34.35
CA GLY A 522 10.30 -14.34 -32.96
C GLY A 522 11.61 -13.59 -32.62
N GLY A 523 11.86 -12.46 -33.28
CA GLY A 523 13.06 -11.61 -33.23
C GLY A 523 13.00 -10.48 -34.27
N ASP A 524 14.12 -9.78 -34.54
CA ASP A 524 14.26 -8.70 -35.56
C ASP A 524 14.02 -9.22 -37.00
N PHE A 525 12.78 -9.58 -37.33
CA PHE A 525 12.34 -9.96 -38.67
C PHE A 525 11.46 -8.83 -39.23
N GLU A 526 11.75 -8.42 -40.45
CA GLU A 526 11.02 -7.37 -41.16
C GLU A 526 10.01 -8.02 -42.11
N ALA A 527 8.76 -7.56 -42.09
CA ALA A 527 7.74 -8.04 -43.02
C ALA A 527 8.18 -7.79 -44.48
N VAL A 528 8.02 -8.80 -45.35
CA VAL A 528 8.35 -8.66 -46.79
C VAL A 528 7.25 -7.96 -47.57
N VAL A 529 6.06 -7.92 -46.98
CA VAL A 529 4.88 -7.21 -47.45
C VAL A 529 4.23 -6.54 -46.25
N CYS A 530 3.77 -5.31 -46.45
CA CYS A 530 2.98 -4.58 -45.47
C CYS A 530 2.08 -3.60 -46.21
N ASP A 531 0.77 -3.81 -46.09
CA ASP A 531 -0.23 -2.98 -46.76
C ASP A 531 -1.56 -3.03 -45.97
N GLN A 532 -2.54 -2.24 -46.39
CA GLN A 532 -3.85 -2.22 -45.73
C GLN A 532 -4.75 -3.35 -46.24
N ASP A 533 -4.98 -3.45 -47.55
CA ASP A 533 -6.03 -4.32 -48.09
C ASP A 533 -5.56 -5.30 -49.18
N SER A 534 -4.33 -5.16 -49.68
CA SER A 534 -3.84 -5.97 -50.79
C SER A 534 -2.33 -6.06 -50.84
N PHE A 535 -1.81 -7.10 -51.47
CA PHE A 535 -0.38 -7.30 -51.60
C PHE A 535 0.03 -8.05 -52.86
N ILE A 536 1.25 -7.79 -53.29
CA ILE A 536 1.88 -8.43 -54.44
C ILE A 536 3.29 -8.85 -54.04
N TYR A 537 3.66 -10.11 -54.23
CA TYR A 537 4.99 -10.60 -53.87
C TYR A 537 5.43 -11.78 -54.74
N THR A 538 6.73 -11.88 -55.03
CA THR A 538 7.29 -13.01 -55.77
C THR A 538 7.48 -14.19 -54.83
N VAL A 539 6.91 -15.34 -55.19
CA VAL A 539 6.92 -16.55 -54.37
C VAL A 539 7.69 -17.68 -55.05
N GLU A 540 8.30 -18.54 -54.22
CA GLU A 540 9.06 -19.72 -54.63
C GLU A 540 8.28 -20.97 -54.25
N GLU A 541 8.21 -21.94 -55.15
CA GLU A 541 7.58 -23.25 -54.97
C GLU A 541 8.00 -23.89 -53.64
N SER A 542 7.04 -24.50 -52.95
CA SER A 542 7.27 -25.25 -51.70
C SER A 542 7.82 -24.41 -50.53
N LYS A 543 7.89 -23.08 -50.65
CA LYS A 543 8.34 -22.18 -49.58
C LYS A 543 7.17 -21.67 -48.75
N ASP A 544 7.34 -21.67 -47.43
CA ASP A 544 6.28 -21.23 -46.51
C ASP A 544 6.25 -19.71 -46.36
N TYR A 545 5.05 -19.15 -46.51
CA TYR A 545 4.73 -17.74 -46.27
C TYR A 545 3.69 -17.64 -45.16
N TYR A 546 3.93 -16.74 -44.20
CA TYR A 546 3.02 -16.50 -43.08
C TYR A 546 2.36 -15.14 -43.26
N ILE A 547 1.03 -15.13 -43.25
CA ILE A 547 0.20 -13.94 -43.49
C ILE A 547 -0.49 -13.59 -42.17
N ARG A 548 -0.20 -12.40 -41.65
CA ARG A 548 -0.84 -11.80 -40.47
C ARG A 548 -1.94 -10.87 -40.93
N ILE A 549 -3.14 -11.01 -40.37
CA ILE A 549 -4.28 -10.15 -40.65
C ILE A 549 -4.79 -9.57 -39.34
N GLY A 550 -4.84 -8.25 -39.23
CA GLY A 550 -5.40 -7.54 -38.09
C GLY A 550 -6.04 -6.23 -38.51
N ASN A 551 -6.03 -5.24 -37.62
CA ASN A 551 -6.58 -3.89 -37.85
C ASN A 551 -5.62 -2.82 -37.31
N SER A 552 -5.86 -1.55 -37.65
CA SER A 552 -5.08 -0.40 -37.13
C SER A 552 -5.64 0.27 -35.87
N ASP A 553 -6.88 -0.03 -35.45
CA ASP A 553 -7.68 0.75 -34.49
C ASP A 553 -8.36 -0.11 -33.38
N ASP A 554 -7.85 -1.30 -33.10
CA ASP A 554 -8.38 -2.31 -32.16
C ASP A 554 -9.79 -2.87 -32.48
N ASP A 555 -10.34 -2.58 -33.66
CA ASP A 555 -11.65 -3.06 -34.11
C ASP A 555 -11.61 -4.50 -34.69
N THR A 556 -12.42 -5.41 -34.16
CA THR A 556 -12.45 -6.81 -34.62
C THR A 556 -13.65 -7.14 -35.53
N GLY A 557 -13.54 -8.26 -36.24
CA GLY A 557 -14.67 -8.87 -36.93
C GLY A 557 -14.29 -9.86 -38.03
N PHE A 558 -15.30 -10.17 -38.85
CA PHE A 558 -15.21 -11.14 -39.93
C PHE A 558 -14.71 -10.54 -41.25
N GLY A 559 -13.95 -11.34 -41.98
CA GLY A 559 -13.44 -10.97 -43.30
C GLY A 559 -13.04 -12.16 -44.18
N GLN A 560 -12.44 -11.84 -45.33
CA GLN A 560 -11.97 -12.83 -46.30
C GLN A 560 -10.59 -12.47 -46.84
N LEU A 561 -9.67 -13.44 -46.79
CA LEU A 561 -8.37 -13.46 -47.44
C LEU A 561 -8.51 -14.14 -48.80
N SER A 562 -8.07 -13.49 -49.86
CA SER A 562 -8.02 -14.04 -51.21
C SER A 562 -6.57 -14.12 -51.69
N ILE A 563 -6.15 -15.29 -52.19
CA ILE A 563 -4.80 -15.53 -52.72
C ILE A 563 -4.91 -16.10 -54.12
N SER A 564 -4.07 -15.62 -55.05
CA SER A 564 -3.87 -16.20 -56.38
C SER A 564 -2.40 -16.11 -56.76
N VAL A 565 -1.84 -17.13 -57.40
CA VAL A 565 -0.44 -17.11 -57.87
C VAL A 565 -0.41 -17.13 -59.39
N ILE A 566 0.32 -16.20 -60.00
CA ILE A 566 0.58 -16.16 -61.44
C ILE A 566 1.97 -16.79 -61.68
N PRO A 567 2.08 -17.93 -62.40
CA PRO A 567 3.36 -18.58 -62.67
C PRO A 567 4.39 -17.67 -63.35
N SER A 568 5.68 -17.89 -63.10
CA SER A 568 6.76 -17.16 -63.75
C SER A 568 7.00 -17.66 -65.19
N GLN A 569 7.38 -16.77 -66.13
CA GLN A 569 7.50 -17.12 -67.56
C GLN A 569 8.64 -18.11 -67.90
N GLU A 570 9.58 -18.40 -66.98
CA GLU A 570 10.60 -19.44 -67.23
C GLU A 570 10.06 -20.87 -67.05
N ASP A 571 8.86 -21.04 -66.49
CA ASP A 571 8.24 -22.34 -66.25
C ASP A 571 6.84 -22.41 -66.88
N CYS A 572 6.72 -22.23 -68.20
CA CYS A 572 5.47 -22.61 -68.88
C CYS A 572 5.49 -24.12 -69.12
N PRO A 573 4.70 -24.94 -68.39
CA PRO A 573 4.81 -26.38 -68.50
C PRO A 573 4.41 -26.83 -69.91
N GLY A 574 5.39 -27.38 -70.64
CA GLY A 574 5.27 -27.80 -72.03
C GLY A 574 5.75 -26.81 -73.10
N ASP A 575 6.33 -25.65 -72.73
CA ASP A 575 7.11 -24.79 -73.64
C ASP A 575 8.58 -25.23 -73.60
N CYS A 576 8.87 -26.26 -74.38
CA CYS A 576 10.14 -26.97 -74.40
C CYS A 576 11.26 -26.23 -75.12
N ASP A 577 10.92 -25.35 -76.07
CA ASP A 577 11.91 -24.59 -76.82
C ASP A 577 12.08 -23.14 -76.31
N GLY A 578 11.27 -22.75 -75.32
CA GLY A 578 11.36 -21.50 -74.59
C GLY A 578 10.96 -20.29 -75.45
N ASP A 579 10.14 -20.50 -76.47
CA ASP A 579 9.69 -19.45 -77.38
C ASP A 579 8.39 -18.75 -76.94
N GLY A 580 7.79 -19.23 -75.86
CA GLY A 580 6.57 -18.70 -75.25
C GLY A 580 5.28 -19.28 -75.84
N GLN A 581 5.36 -20.31 -76.68
CA GLN A 581 4.19 -20.94 -77.31
C GLN A 581 4.25 -22.47 -77.20
N ARG A 582 3.14 -23.09 -76.77
CA ARG A 582 2.96 -24.55 -76.87
C ARG A 582 2.57 -24.95 -78.28
N ASP A 583 3.54 -25.22 -79.12
CA ASP A 583 3.36 -25.49 -80.54
C ASP A 583 3.96 -26.84 -80.99
N VAL A 584 4.01 -27.07 -82.30
CA VAL A 584 4.47 -28.36 -82.85
C VAL A 584 5.96 -28.61 -82.56
N ASN A 585 6.75 -27.56 -82.33
CA ASN A 585 8.17 -27.64 -82.04
C ASN A 585 8.40 -28.22 -80.65
N ASP A 586 7.56 -27.89 -79.66
CA ASP A 586 7.65 -28.48 -78.32
C ASP A 586 7.34 -29.97 -78.33
N LEU A 587 6.28 -30.37 -79.06
CA LEU A 587 5.95 -31.78 -79.22
C LEU A 587 7.09 -32.55 -79.88
N LEU A 588 7.80 -31.91 -80.81
CA LEU A 588 8.96 -32.51 -81.46
C LEU A 588 10.15 -32.62 -80.51
N SER A 589 10.35 -31.65 -79.62
CA SER A 589 11.36 -31.69 -78.55
C SER A 589 11.06 -32.80 -77.53
N MET A 590 9.81 -32.89 -77.04
CA MET A 590 9.36 -33.97 -76.15
C MET A 590 9.56 -35.36 -76.76
N LEU A 591 9.27 -35.53 -78.05
CA LEU A 591 9.46 -36.80 -78.74
C LEU A 591 10.94 -37.12 -79.01
N ALA A 592 11.78 -36.10 -79.16
CA ALA A 592 13.22 -36.27 -79.38
C ALA A 592 13.92 -36.75 -78.10
N ASP A 593 13.46 -36.28 -76.95
CA ASP A 593 14.06 -36.56 -75.64
C ASP A 593 13.21 -37.50 -74.76
N PHE A 594 12.28 -38.25 -75.37
CA PHE A 594 11.47 -39.26 -74.68
C PHE A 594 12.32 -40.24 -73.85
N ASP A 595 11.88 -40.58 -72.63
CA ASP A 595 12.61 -41.35 -71.60
C ASP A 595 13.89 -40.66 -71.02
N ASN A 596 14.11 -39.35 -71.26
CA ASN A 596 15.21 -38.59 -70.64
C ASN A 596 14.69 -37.50 -69.68
N GLU A 597 15.56 -37.10 -68.74
CA GLU A 597 15.39 -35.89 -67.91
C GLU A 597 15.52 -34.65 -68.80
N SER A 598 14.48 -33.82 -68.84
CA SER A 598 14.49 -32.50 -69.48
C SER A 598 13.49 -31.56 -68.81
N ASP A 599 13.58 -30.28 -69.14
CA ASP A 599 12.63 -29.21 -68.83
C ASP A 599 11.21 -29.47 -69.40
N CYS A 600 11.06 -30.42 -70.31
CA CYS A 600 9.78 -30.86 -70.86
C CYS A 600 9.04 -31.95 -70.06
N ASP A 601 9.56 -32.37 -68.91
CA ASP A 601 8.82 -33.25 -68.00
C ASP A 601 7.76 -32.44 -67.25
N ILE A 602 6.53 -32.44 -67.79
CA ILE A 602 5.41 -31.67 -67.27
C ILE A 602 4.87 -32.29 -65.97
N SER A 603 4.99 -33.62 -65.84
CA SER A 603 4.51 -34.40 -64.71
C SER A 603 5.45 -34.33 -63.50
N GLY A 604 6.72 -33.96 -63.74
CA GLY A 604 7.77 -33.85 -62.72
C GLY A 604 8.21 -35.20 -62.15
N ASP A 605 8.03 -36.29 -62.90
CA ASP A 605 8.37 -37.65 -62.45
C ASP A 605 9.83 -38.06 -62.73
N GLY A 606 10.59 -37.17 -63.38
CA GLY A 606 11.99 -37.29 -63.73
C GLY A 606 12.24 -37.77 -65.15
N ILE A 607 11.21 -38.03 -65.97
CA ILE A 607 11.37 -38.41 -67.39
C ILE A 607 10.22 -37.88 -68.24
N ILE A 608 10.45 -37.65 -69.54
CA ILE A 608 9.33 -37.44 -70.48
C ILE A 608 8.61 -38.77 -70.74
N SER A 609 7.36 -38.88 -70.29
CA SER A 609 6.50 -40.06 -70.39
C SER A 609 5.34 -39.86 -71.39
N VAL A 610 4.52 -40.91 -71.56
CA VAL A 610 3.29 -40.82 -72.37
C VAL A 610 2.28 -39.86 -71.74
N ASP A 611 2.28 -39.75 -70.41
CA ASP A 611 1.33 -38.90 -69.70
C ASP A 611 1.66 -37.41 -69.93
N ASP A 612 2.95 -37.04 -69.99
CA ASP A 612 3.40 -35.69 -70.37
C ASP A 612 2.94 -35.28 -71.77
N ILE A 613 3.04 -36.20 -72.73
CA ILE A 613 2.59 -35.94 -74.11
C ILE A 613 1.08 -35.75 -74.16
N LEU A 614 0.32 -36.51 -73.37
CA LEU A 614 -1.14 -36.38 -73.31
C LEU A 614 -1.55 -35.04 -72.66
N ASP A 615 -0.86 -34.63 -71.60
CA ASP A 615 -1.09 -33.37 -70.91
C ASP A 615 -0.70 -32.16 -71.78
N PHE A 616 0.42 -32.24 -72.50
CA PHE A 616 0.81 -31.26 -73.51
C PHE A 616 -0.27 -31.11 -74.59
N LEU A 617 -0.73 -32.23 -75.18
CA LEU A 617 -1.75 -32.21 -76.24
C LEU A 617 -3.10 -31.65 -75.77
N SER A 618 -3.41 -31.75 -74.48
CA SER A 618 -4.63 -31.18 -73.91
C SER A 618 -4.62 -29.65 -73.89
N ASN A 619 -3.43 -29.03 -73.92
CA ASN A 619 -3.20 -27.59 -73.90
C ASN A 619 -2.48 -27.07 -75.16
N PHE A 620 -2.52 -27.84 -76.25
CA PHE A 620 -1.86 -27.49 -77.51
C PHE A 620 -2.38 -26.16 -78.07
N ASN A 621 -1.46 -25.27 -78.47
CA ASN A 621 -1.77 -23.98 -79.09
C ASN A 621 -2.47 -22.97 -78.14
N VAL A 622 -2.32 -23.16 -76.83
CA VAL A 622 -2.74 -22.22 -75.78
C VAL A 622 -1.53 -21.33 -75.42
N PRO A 623 -1.61 -20.00 -75.64
CA PRO A 623 -0.54 -19.07 -75.26
C PRO A 623 -0.21 -19.16 -73.77
N CYS A 624 1.07 -19.01 -73.43
CA CYS A 624 1.53 -18.81 -72.06
C CYS A 624 1.35 -17.32 -71.68
N GLU A 625 0.11 -16.91 -71.35
CA GLU A 625 -0.18 -15.57 -70.78
C GLU A 625 -0.47 -15.66 -69.28
#